data_AF-A0A355Q7E0-F1
#
_entry.id   AF-A0A355Q7E0-F1
#
_cell.length_a   1.000
_cell.length_b   1.000
_cell.length_c   1.000
_cell.angle_alpha   90.00
_cell.angle_beta   90.00
_cell.angle_gamma   90.00
#
_symmetry.space_group_name_H-M   'P 1'
#
loop_
_entity.id
_entity.type
_entity.pdbx_description
1 polymer ?
#
loop_
_entity_poly.entity_id
_entity_poly.type
_entity_poly.pdbx_seq_one_letter_code
_entity_poly.pdbx_strand_id
1 'polypeptide(L)'
;QSGFVVHETVRDKSQSGPVKYLSEKVDRDEELLVNPRYDLGSARVGVNMRVFLVNHIYLKLRKQGVPSDQIVLISVHGDALHDSLRGAMIYYPDRRVRSRAFGVVKSVYTKRKEYTRRVTFSKGDNQLSEKYSRELGKTMIDSFRDAKWLTHRNNTVRGYIIRRGKKSLPAILRYSKIPTSILVEVANLNNSHDRRLVLDYRNRQKIADAMVNGLESHFRGSKGLIAQR
;
A
#
# COMPACT_ATOMS: atom_id res chain seq x y z
N GLN A 1 -12.02 10.74 17.06
CA GLN A 1 -11.92 9.80 15.92
C GLN A 1 -11.18 10.51 14.80
N SER A 2 -10.17 9.88 14.22
CA SER A 2 -9.51 10.41 13.03
C SER A 2 -10.51 10.41 11.87
N GLY A 3 -10.56 11.50 11.08
CA GLY A 3 -11.56 11.71 10.02
C GLY A 3 -11.38 10.84 8.77
N PHE A 4 -10.73 9.68 8.88
CA PHE A 4 -10.45 8.79 7.76
C PHE A 4 -11.53 7.71 7.60
N VAL A 5 -11.95 7.48 6.35
CA VAL A 5 -12.77 6.32 5.98
C VAL A 5 -11.87 5.28 5.35
N VAL A 6 -11.82 4.07 5.93
CA VAL A 6 -10.97 2.98 5.46
C VAL A 6 -11.77 2.05 4.54
N HIS A 7 -11.22 1.79 3.35
CA HIS A 7 -11.73 0.79 2.43
C HIS A 7 -10.77 -0.39 2.36
N GLU A 8 -11.05 -1.43 3.14
CA GLU A 8 -10.26 -2.67 3.12
C GLU A 8 -10.36 -3.37 1.76
N THR A 9 -9.28 -4.06 1.38
CA THR A 9 -9.21 -4.78 0.10
C THR A 9 -9.02 -6.29 0.26
N VAL A 10 -8.61 -6.71 1.45
CA VAL A 10 -8.38 -8.10 1.85
C VAL A 10 -9.08 -8.30 3.19
N ARG A 11 -9.68 -9.47 3.39
CA ARG A 11 -10.18 -9.93 4.68
C ARG A 11 -9.57 -11.29 4.99
N ASP A 12 -9.14 -11.47 6.22
CA ASP A 12 -8.82 -12.75 6.83
C ASP A 12 -10.12 -13.26 7.50
N LYS A 13 -10.50 -14.52 7.25
CA LYS A 13 -11.78 -15.05 7.74
C LYS A 13 -11.70 -15.42 9.21
N SER A 14 -10.58 -15.95 9.65
CA SER A 14 -10.30 -16.34 11.02
C SER A 14 -10.01 -15.15 11.94
N GLN A 15 -9.58 -14.02 11.37
CA GLN A 15 -9.22 -12.83 12.12
C GLN A 15 -10.24 -11.68 11.99
N SER A 16 -11.29 -11.72 12.82
CA SER A 16 -12.35 -10.68 12.85
C SER A 16 -12.02 -9.44 13.71
N GLY A 17 -10.84 -9.40 14.33
CA GLY A 17 -10.44 -8.31 15.22
C GLY A 17 -8.97 -8.41 15.66
N PRO A 18 -8.49 -7.46 16.48
CA PRO A 18 -7.12 -7.48 16.98
C PRO A 18 -6.85 -8.75 17.79
N VAL A 19 -5.89 -9.55 17.34
CA VAL A 19 -5.38 -10.71 18.10
C VAL A 19 -4.19 -10.27 18.96
N LYS A 20 -4.03 -10.89 20.14
CA LYS A 20 -2.90 -10.59 21.04
C LYS A 20 -1.57 -11.06 20.46
N TYR A 21 -1.56 -12.25 19.86
CA TYR A 21 -0.41 -12.81 19.16
C TYR A 21 -0.87 -13.35 17.82
N LEU A 22 -0.07 -13.12 16.78
CA LEU A 22 -0.32 -13.72 15.47
C LEU A 22 0.13 -15.19 15.51
N SER A 23 -0.67 -16.06 14.89
CA SER A 23 -0.26 -17.43 14.62
C SER A 23 0.88 -17.44 13.59
N GLU A 24 1.90 -18.26 13.82
CA GLU A 24 2.93 -18.54 12.80
C GLU A 24 2.47 -19.59 11.78
N LYS A 25 1.35 -20.29 12.05
CA LYS A 25 0.75 -21.24 11.12
C LYS A 25 0.03 -20.49 10.00
N VAL A 26 0.38 -20.83 8.76
CA VAL A 26 -0.28 -20.33 7.55
C VAL A 26 -1.60 -21.09 7.34
N ASP A 27 -2.74 -20.40 7.41
CA ASP A 27 -4.10 -20.95 7.23
C ASP A 27 -4.70 -20.68 5.84
N ARG A 28 -4.20 -19.68 5.10
CA ARG A 28 -4.55 -19.34 3.71
C ARG A 28 -6.03 -19.02 3.50
N ASP A 29 -6.69 -18.45 4.50
CA ASP A 29 -8.12 -18.15 4.45
C ASP A 29 -8.43 -16.73 3.94
N GLU A 30 -7.40 -15.99 3.51
CA GLU A 30 -7.53 -14.60 3.12
C GLU A 30 -8.20 -14.44 1.75
N GLU A 31 -9.20 -13.56 1.71
CA GLU A 31 -9.98 -13.25 0.52
C GLU A 31 -9.77 -11.82 0.05
N LEU A 32 -9.71 -11.64 -1.27
CA LEU A 32 -9.90 -10.33 -1.88
C LEU A 32 -11.35 -9.93 -1.92
N LEU A 33 -11.58 -8.67 -1.55
CA LEU A 33 -12.91 -8.07 -1.47
C LEU A 33 -13.46 -7.60 -2.83
N VAL A 34 -13.16 -8.33 -3.90
CA VAL A 34 -13.84 -8.24 -5.21
C VAL A 34 -15.21 -8.92 -5.16
N ASN A 35 -16.06 -8.72 -6.18
CA ASN A 35 -17.37 -9.36 -6.27
C ASN A 35 -17.53 -10.19 -7.57
N PRO A 36 -17.76 -11.52 -7.48
CA PRO A 36 -17.72 -12.34 -6.26
C PRO A 36 -16.31 -12.43 -5.67
N ARG A 37 -16.21 -12.85 -4.39
CA ARG A 37 -14.94 -12.94 -3.64
C ARG A 37 -13.91 -13.81 -4.36
N TYR A 38 -12.64 -13.63 -4.00
CA TYR A 38 -11.55 -14.41 -4.55
C TYR A 38 -10.57 -14.83 -3.46
N ASP A 39 -10.43 -16.14 -3.27
CA ASP A 39 -9.44 -16.72 -2.37
C ASP A 39 -8.03 -16.50 -2.93
N LEU A 40 -7.09 -16.05 -2.08
CA LEU A 40 -5.75 -15.63 -2.49
C LEU A 40 -4.78 -16.76 -2.89
N GLY A 41 -5.28 -17.91 -3.35
CA GLY A 41 -4.48 -19.09 -3.74
C GLY A 41 -3.53 -18.89 -4.94
N SER A 42 -3.68 -17.80 -5.70
CA SER A 42 -2.71 -17.40 -6.73
C SER A 42 -2.25 -15.96 -6.55
N ALA A 43 -0.98 -15.78 -6.17
CA ALA A 43 -0.38 -14.47 -5.99
C ALA A 43 -0.51 -13.59 -7.25
N ARG A 44 -0.32 -14.17 -8.45
CA ARG A 44 -0.43 -13.42 -9.71
C ARG A 44 -1.86 -12.92 -9.97
N VAL A 45 -2.86 -13.77 -9.76
CA VAL A 45 -4.27 -13.39 -9.94
C VAL A 45 -4.68 -12.38 -8.88
N GLY A 46 -4.33 -12.62 -7.62
CA GLY A 46 -4.62 -11.72 -6.51
C GLY A 46 -4.05 -10.33 -6.72
N VAL A 47 -2.79 -10.22 -7.13
CA VAL A 47 -2.15 -8.93 -7.44
C VAL A 47 -2.88 -8.17 -8.55
N ASN A 48 -3.31 -8.85 -9.62
CA ASN A 48 -4.07 -8.21 -10.70
C ASN A 48 -5.47 -7.79 -10.24
N MET A 49 -6.15 -8.61 -9.43
CA MET A 49 -7.46 -8.27 -8.86
C MET A 49 -7.40 -7.09 -7.90
N ARG A 50 -6.34 -6.97 -7.10
CA ARG A 50 -6.11 -5.78 -6.26
C ARG A 50 -6.05 -4.51 -7.11
N VAL A 51 -5.38 -4.55 -8.28
CA VAL A 51 -5.36 -3.41 -9.22
C VAL A 51 -6.76 -3.04 -9.70
N PHE A 52 -7.60 -4.03 -10.05
CA PHE A 52 -8.99 -3.76 -10.43
C PHE A 52 -9.81 -3.17 -9.28
N LEU A 53 -9.71 -3.78 -8.10
CA LEU A 53 -10.46 -3.38 -6.91
C LEU A 53 -10.14 -1.94 -6.47
N VAL A 54 -8.85 -1.59 -6.32
CA VAL A 54 -8.48 -0.23 -5.86
C VAL A 54 -8.88 0.84 -6.87
N ASN A 55 -8.78 0.54 -8.16
CA ASN A 55 -9.22 1.47 -9.21
C ASN A 55 -10.74 1.59 -9.24
N HIS A 56 -11.48 0.51 -9.00
CA HIS A 56 -12.94 0.54 -8.89
C HIS A 56 -13.39 1.39 -7.68
N ILE A 57 -12.77 1.19 -6.50
CA ILE A 57 -13.03 1.98 -5.30
C ILE A 57 -12.73 3.46 -5.55
N TYR A 58 -11.57 3.77 -6.14
CA TYR A 58 -11.19 5.13 -6.50
C TYR A 58 -12.25 5.79 -7.38
N LEU A 59 -12.66 5.15 -8.48
CA LEU A 59 -13.67 5.71 -9.39
C LEU A 59 -15.03 5.89 -8.70
N LYS A 60 -15.41 4.96 -7.81
CA LYS A 60 -16.64 5.08 -7.01
C LYS A 60 -16.59 6.31 -6.09
N LEU A 61 -15.49 6.50 -5.35
CA LEU A 61 -15.32 7.65 -4.46
C LEU A 61 -15.28 8.98 -5.24
N ARG A 62 -14.61 9.00 -6.38
CA ARG A 62 -14.61 10.17 -7.28
C ARG A 62 -16.02 10.51 -7.76
N LYS A 63 -16.85 9.51 -8.11
CA LYS A 63 -18.26 9.71 -8.48
C LYS A 63 -19.10 10.26 -7.33
N GLN A 64 -18.72 9.99 -6.08
CA GLN A 64 -19.35 10.52 -4.87
C GLN A 64 -18.85 11.91 -4.48
N GLY A 65 -17.97 12.52 -5.28
CA GLY A 65 -17.46 13.88 -5.05
C GLY A 65 -16.21 13.96 -4.16
N VAL A 66 -15.62 12.84 -3.72
CA VAL A 66 -14.41 12.86 -2.89
C VAL A 66 -13.23 13.38 -3.70
N PRO A 67 -12.54 14.46 -3.28
CA PRO A 67 -11.36 15.00 -3.96
C PRO A 67 -10.25 13.96 -4.12
N SER A 68 -9.58 13.91 -5.29
CA SER A 68 -8.61 12.87 -5.60
C SER A 68 -7.35 12.93 -4.73
N ASP A 69 -6.99 14.13 -4.27
CA ASP A 69 -5.91 14.40 -3.33
C ASP A 69 -6.25 14.01 -1.88
N GLN A 70 -7.52 13.73 -1.59
CA GLN A 70 -7.98 13.19 -0.30
C GLN A 70 -8.14 11.66 -0.30
N ILE A 71 -7.88 11.00 -1.43
CA ILE A 71 -7.90 9.53 -1.52
C ILE A 71 -6.46 9.03 -1.53
N VAL A 72 -6.12 8.18 -0.56
CA VAL A 72 -4.78 7.61 -0.41
C VAL A 72 -4.85 6.09 -0.49
N LEU A 73 -3.89 5.50 -1.19
CA LEU A 73 -3.65 4.06 -1.19
C LEU A 73 -2.43 3.75 -0.34
N ILE A 74 -2.61 2.91 0.68
CA ILE A 74 -1.52 2.30 1.43
C ILE A 74 -1.60 0.79 1.26
N SER A 75 -0.54 0.20 0.72
CA SER A 75 -0.37 -1.25 0.70
C SER A 75 0.60 -1.64 1.80
N VAL A 76 0.13 -2.35 2.82
CA VAL A 76 0.95 -2.79 3.97
C VAL A 76 1.53 -4.18 3.69
N HIS A 77 2.83 -4.34 3.91
CA HIS A 77 3.59 -5.58 3.67
C HIS A 77 4.65 -5.78 4.77
N GLY A 78 5.21 -6.99 4.81
CA GLY A 78 6.50 -7.27 5.45
C GLY A 78 7.47 -7.80 4.40
N ASP A 79 8.67 -7.24 4.35
CA ASP A 79 9.67 -7.56 3.33
C ASP A 79 10.37 -8.89 3.68
N ALA A 80 11.07 -9.45 2.70
CA ALA A 80 11.89 -10.65 2.86
C ALA A 80 13.30 -10.40 2.28
N LEU A 81 14.05 -9.52 2.94
CA LEU A 81 15.43 -9.15 2.58
C LEU A 81 16.46 -10.11 3.21
N HIS A 82 17.75 -9.84 3.00
CA HIS A 82 18.82 -10.49 3.75
C HIS A 82 18.58 -10.35 5.27
N ASP A 83 18.86 -11.40 6.04
CA ASP A 83 18.49 -11.50 7.46
C ASP A 83 19.12 -10.42 8.36
N SER A 84 20.29 -9.89 7.99
CA SER A 84 20.96 -8.79 8.69
C SER A 84 20.29 -7.42 8.51
N LEU A 85 19.44 -7.27 7.50
CA LEU A 85 18.72 -6.02 7.23
C LEU A 85 17.45 -5.93 8.07
N ARG A 86 17.07 -4.71 8.46
CA ARG A 86 15.98 -4.47 9.41
C ARG A 86 15.25 -3.16 9.14
N GLY A 87 14.05 -3.07 9.70
CA GLY A 87 13.29 -1.85 9.82
C GLY A 87 12.41 -1.54 8.61
N ALA A 88 11.48 -0.60 8.84
CA ALA A 88 10.49 -0.20 7.86
C ALA A 88 11.11 0.52 6.65
N MET A 89 10.47 0.33 5.50
CA MET A 89 10.77 1.01 4.24
C MET A 89 9.47 1.37 3.51
N ILE A 90 9.57 2.34 2.62
CA ILE A 90 8.44 2.78 1.80
C ILE A 90 8.84 2.78 0.34
N TYR A 91 7.96 2.24 -0.50
CA TYR A 91 8.02 2.41 -1.94
C TYR A 91 6.93 3.36 -2.42
N TYR A 92 7.33 4.28 -3.30
CA TYR A 92 6.42 5.14 -4.06
C TYR A 92 6.56 4.85 -5.56
N PRO A 93 5.56 5.18 -6.39
CA PRO A 93 5.64 4.97 -7.83
C PRO A 93 6.57 6.00 -8.51
N ASP A 94 7.82 5.62 -8.82
CA ASP A 94 8.67 6.41 -9.73
C ASP A 94 8.05 6.45 -11.14
N ARG A 95 7.83 7.67 -11.65
CA ARG A 95 7.20 7.92 -12.94
C ARG A 95 7.96 7.29 -14.11
N ARG A 96 9.28 7.10 -13.97
CA ARG A 96 10.15 6.49 -14.99
C ARG A 96 9.94 4.99 -15.11
N VAL A 97 9.39 4.35 -14.08
CA VAL A 97 9.16 2.90 -13.99
C VAL A 97 7.66 2.57 -14.01
N ARG A 98 6.77 3.58 -13.93
CA ARG A 98 5.33 3.42 -14.11
C ARG A 98 4.99 3.09 -15.56
N SER A 99 4.02 2.21 -15.73
CA SER A 99 3.46 1.91 -17.05
C SER A 99 2.40 2.94 -17.44
N ARG A 100 2.13 3.05 -18.73
CA ARG A 100 1.02 3.87 -19.26
C ARG A 100 -0.30 3.11 -19.32
N ALA A 101 -0.27 1.79 -19.20
CA ALA A 101 -1.48 0.98 -19.22
C ALA A 101 -1.34 -0.33 -18.47
N PHE A 102 -2.48 -0.85 -18.02
CA PHE A 102 -2.65 -2.20 -17.52
C PHE A 102 -3.84 -2.83 -18.23
N GLY A 103 -3.70 -4.09 -18.64
CA GLY A 103 -4.81 -4.84 -19.23
C GLY A 103 -4.50 -6.32 -19.19
N VAL A 104 -5.47 -7.10 -18.74
CA VAL A 104 -5.43 -8.56 -18.79
C VAL A 104 -6.84 -9.06 -19.03
N VAL A 105 -6.98 -10.05 -19.91
CA VAL A 105 -8.29 -10.64 -20.26
C VAL A 105 -8.20 -12.12 -19.96
N LYS A 106 -8.87 -12.54 -18.88
CA LYS A 106 -9.04 -13.95 -18.49
C LYS A 106 -10.38 -14.09 -17.78
N SER A 107 -11.02 -15.25 -17.91
CA SER A 107 -12.33 -15.56 -17.32
C SER A 107 -12.38 -15.30 -15.81
N VAL A 108 -11.29 -15.59 -15.08
CA VAL A 108 -11.17 -15.33 -13.65
C VAL A 108 -11.35 -13.85 -13.28
N TYR A 109 -10.93 -12.93 -14.17
CA TYR A 109 -11.11 -11.49 -13.96
C TYR A 109 -12.44 -10.99 -14.51
N THR A 110 -12.84 -11.41 -15.73
CA THR A 110 -14.03 -10.86 -16.41
C THR A 110 -15.34 -11.15 -15.68
N LYS A 111 -15.36 -12.17 -14.80
CA LYS A 111 -16.50 -12.49 -13.94
C LYS A 111 -16.65 -11.55 -12.74
N ARG A 112 -15.75 -10.57 -12.53
CA ARG A 112 -15.74 -9.68 -11.37
C ARG A 112 -16.32 -8.31 -11.70
N LYS A 113 -17.11 -7.74 -10.79
CA LYS A 113 -17.73 -6.42 -10.94
C LYS A 113 -16.69 -5.30 -11.08
N GLU A 114 -15.55 -5.45 -10.43
CA GLU A 114 -14.46 -4.47 -10.41
C GLU A 114 -13.61 -4.51 -11.70
N TYR A 115 -13.80 -5.54 -12.52
CA TYR A 115 -13.01 -5.74 -13.72
C TYR A 115 -13.14 -4.57 -14.69
N THR A 116 -12.00 -4.15 -15.23
CA THR A 116 -11.97 -3.31 -16.41
C THR A 116 -10.95 -3.86 -17.40
N ARG A 117 -11.31 -3.86 -18.68
CA ARG A 117 -10.48 -4.45 -19.73
C ARG A 117 -9.12 -3.76 -19.83
N ARG A 118 -9.09 -2.45 -19.63
CA ARG A 118 -7.88 -1.64 -19.74
C ARG A 118 -7.95 -0.43 -18.81
N VAL A 119 -6.88 -0.24 -18.05
CA VAL A 119 -6.61 0.96 -17.26
C VAL A 119 -5.49 1.72 -17.95
N THR A 120 -5.64 3.03 -18.13
CA THR A 120 -4.61 3.91 -18.72
C THR A 120 -4.22 5.04 -17.78
N PHE A 121 -3.02 5.58 -17.98
CA PHE A 121 -2.45 6.65 -17.17
C PHE A 121 -1.77 7.68 -18.07
N SER A 122 -2.05 8.96 -17.82
CA SER A 122 -1.38 10.06 -18.52
C SER A 122 0.05 10.27 -17.98
N LYS A 123 0.88 10.99 -18.73
CA LYS A 123 2.20 11.42 -18.24
C LYS A 123 2.06 12.32 -17.00
N GLY A 124 1.06 13.21 -16.99
CA GLY A 124 0.75 14.10 -15.87
C GLY A 124 0.35 13.31 -14.62
N ASP A 125 -0.50 12.30 -14.75
CA ASP A 125 -0.93 11.44 -13.63
C ASP A 125 0.28 10.76 -12.99
N ASN A 126 1.20 10.24 -13.81
CA ASN A 126 2.40 9.57 -13.31
C ASN A 126 3.35 10.56 -12.60
N GLN A 127 3.46 11.80 -13.10
CA GLN A 127 4.26 12.85 -12.45
C GLN A 127 3.67 13.28 -11.11
N LEU A 128 2.36 13.50 -11.08
CA LEU A 128 1.63 13.88 -9.88
C LEU A 128 1.73 12.78 -8.82
N SER A 129 1.55 11.52 -9.25
CA SER A 129 1.60 10.38 -8.36
C SER A 129 2.97 10.19 -7.73
N GLU A 130 4.05 10.34 -8.50
CA GLU A 130 5.41 10.34 -7.94
C GLU A 130 5.59 11.42 -6.87
N LYS A 131 5.19 12.66 -7.18
CA LYS A 131 5.38 13.80 -6.28
C LYS A 131 4.67 13.58 -4.95
N TYR A 132 3.36 13.32 -4.97
CA TYR A 132 2.57 13.19 -3.74
C TYR A 132 2.94 11.95 -2.94
N SER A 133 3.15 10.81 -3.61
CA SER A 133 3.49 9.57 -2.93
C SER A 133 4.87 9.62 -2.28
N ARG A 134 5.84 10.32 -2.90
CA ARG A 134 7.17 10.51 -2.32
C ARG A 134 7.10 11.38 -1.07
N GLU A 135 6.34 12.47 -1.08
CA GLU A 135 6.16 13.32 0.10
C GLU A 135 5.45 12.58 1.23
N LEU A 136 4.36 11.84 0.94
CA LEU A 136 3.72 10.97 1.93
C LEU A 136 4.71 9.95 2.49
N GLY A 137 5.53 9.32 1.64
CA GLY A 137 6.53 8.36 2.09
C GLY A 137 7.56 8.95 3.05
N LYS A 138 7.99 10.20 2.85
CA LYS A 138 8.90 10.88 3.79
C LYS A 138 8.22 11.09 5.14
N THR A 139 7.04 11.70 5.15
CA THR A 139 6.28 11.96 6.38
C THR A 139 5.98 10.67 7.16
N MET A 140 5.69 9.59 6.46
CA MET A 140 5.42 8.28 7.05
C MET A 140 6.68 7.68 7.69
N ILE A 141 7.85 7.79 7.05
CA ILE A 141 9.13 7.37 7.65
C ILE A 141 9.48 8.21 8.88
N ASP A 142 9.25 9.52 8.83
CA ASP A 142 9.51 10.38 9.98
C ASP A 142 8.60 10.00 11.14
N SER A 143 7.32 9.71 10.88
CA SER A 143 6.42 9.22 11.92
C SER A 143 6.83 7.86 12.51
N PHE A 144 7.37 6.94 11.71
CA PHE A 144 7.96 5.71 12.25
C PHE A 144 9.15 6.01 13.18
N ARG A 145 10.03 6.95 12.81
CA ARG A 145 11.18 7.34 13.63
C ARG A 145 10.75 8.00 14.94
N ASP A 146 9.75 8.86 14.89
CA ASP A 146 9.19 9.54 16.07
C ASP A 146 8.58 8.52 17.04
N ALA A 147 7.86 7.54 16.50
CA ALA A 147 7.36 6.42 17.27
C ALA A 147 8.48 5.50 17.81
N LYS A 148 9.75 5.68 17.44
CA LYS A 148 10.84 4.74 17.74
C LYS A 148 10.58 3.35 17.16
N TRP A 149 9.97 3.29 15.98
CA TRP A 149 9.95 2.09 15.15
C TRP A 149 11.17 2.10 14.25
N LEU A 150 11.87 0.97 14.15
CA LEU A 150 13.12 0.90 13.39
C LEU A 150 12.83 1.13 11.91
N THR A 151 13.60 2.01 11.26
CA THR A 151 13.57 2.22 9.81
C THR A 151 14.85 1.69 9.19
N HIS A 152 14.80 1.25 7.94
CA HIS A 152 15.99 0.81 7.21
C HIS A 152 17.09 1.88 7.22
N ARG A 153 18.36 1.49 7.35
CA ARG A 153 19.47 2.45 7.54
C ARG A 153 19.67 3.40 6.35
N ASN A 154 19.54 2.85 5.13
CA ASN A 154 19.81 3.56 3.89
C ASN A 154 18.58 3.64 3.00
N ASN A 155 18.32 4.82 2.43
CA ASN A 155 17.32 5.01 1.38
C ASN A 155 15.95 4.43 1.77
N THR A 156 15.33 4.94 2.83
CA THR A 156 14.07 4.43 3.40
C THR A 156 12.84 4.68 2.53
N VAL A 157 12.90 5.66 1.63
CA VAL A 157 11.80 6.03 0.72
C VAL A 157 12.28 5.88 -0.72
N ARG A 158 11.82 4.83 -1.41
CA ARG A 158 12.35 4.40 -2.70
C ARG A 158 11.30 4.47 -3.81
N GLY A 159 11.71 4.93 -4.98
CA GLY A 159 10.82 5.00 -6.14
C GLY A 159 10.58 3.67 -6.86
N TYR A 160 11.36 2.62 -6.54
CA TYR A 160 11.28 1.32 -7.20
C TYR A 160 12.00 0.25 -6.39
N ILE A 161 11.71 -1.00 -6.72
CA ILE A 161 12.47 -2.19 -6.30
C ILE A 161 13.41 -2.64 -7.42
N ILE A 162 14.50 -3.31 -7.06
CA ILE A 162 15.36 -4.01 -8.01
C ILE A 162 14.97 -5.48 -8.01
N ARG A 163 14.52 -5.99 -9.16
CA ARG A 163 14.23 -7.41 -9.36
C ARG A 163 15.01 -7.92 -10.57
N ARG A 164 15.83 -8.95 -10.38
CA ARG A 164 16.68 -9.54 -11.43
C ARG A 164 17.49 -8.48 -12.17
N GLY A 165 18.14 -7.58 -11.42
CA GLY A 165 18.95 -6.47 -11.95
C GLY A 165 18.18 -5.32 -12.59
N LYS A 166 16.84 -5.35 -12.65
CA LYS A 166 16.03 -4.32 -13.30
C LYS A 166 15.15 -3.55 -12.32
N LYS A 167 15.01 -2.25 -12.55
CA LYS A 167 14.05 -1.39 -11.82
C LYS A 167 12.63 -1.85 -12.13
N SER A 168 11.83 -1.99 -11.09
CA SER A 168 10.48 -2.51 -11.18
C SER A 168 9.61 -1.87 -10.10
N LEU A 169 8.31 -1.77 -10.35
CA LEU A 169 7.32 -1.38 -9.36
C LEU A 169 6.43 -2.56 -8.96
N PRO A 170 6.03 -2.69 -7.69
CA PRO A 170 4.89 -3.51 -7.29
C PRO A 170 3.67 -3.15 -8.16
N ALA A 171 2.90 -4.15 -8.60
CA ALA A 171 1.82 -3.90 -9.57
C ALA A 171 0.78 -2.90 -9.03
N ILE A 172 0.54 -2.91 -7.72
CA ILE A 172 -0.40 -2.00 -7.08
C ILE A 172 0.04 -0.52 -7.20
N LEU A 173 1.34 -0.23 -7.10
CA LEU A 173 1.88 1.12 -7.33
C LEU A 173 2.01 1.43 -8.82
N ARG A 174 2.32 0.42 -9.63
CA ARG A 174 2.50 0.57 -11.08
C ARG A 174 1.20 0.92 -11.80
N TYR A 175 0.07 0.42 -11.29
CA TYR A 175 -1.22 0.42 -12.00
C TYR A 175 -2.37 1.00 -11.17
N SER A 176 -2.09 1.85 -10.18
CA SER A 176 -3.12 2.59 -9.44
C SER A 176 -3.42 3.95 -10.07
N LYS A 177 -4.71 4.29 -10.17
CA LYS A 177 -5.22 5.61 -10.53
C LYS A 177 -5.22 6.59 -9.35
N ILE A 178 -5.04 6.10 -8.12
CA ILE A 178 -5.01 6.93 -6.92
C ILE A 178 -3.70 7.74 -6.94
N PRO A 179 -3.75 9.09 -6.92
CA PRO A 179 -2.55 9.92 -7.05
C PRO A 179 -1.55 9.65 -5.93
N THR A 180 -2.00 9.62 -4.68
CA THR A 180 -1.14 9.38 -3.52
C THR A 180 -1.18 7.90 -3.15
N SER A 181 -0.10 7.16 -3.45
CA SER A 181 -0.03 5.73 -3.22
C SER A 181 1.35 5.26 -2.76
N ILE A 182 1.40 4.52 -1.66
CA ILE A 182 2.64 3.97 -1.11
C ILE A 182 2.49 2.49 -0.78
N LEU A 183 3.61 1.76 -0.84
CA LEU A 183 3.74 0.44 -0.25
C LEU A 183 4.64 0.58 0.98
N VAL A 184 4.13 0.20 2.14
CA VAL A 184 4.84 0.23 3.41
C VAL A 184 5.29 -1.18 3.75
N GLU A 185 6.60 -1.41 3.69
CA GLU A 185 7.22 -2.59 4.28
C GLU A 185 7.45 -2.29 5.75
N VAL A 186 6.66 -2.87 6.66
CA VAL A 186 6.73 -2.48 8.09
C VAL A 186 7.89 -3.12 8.82
N ALA A 187 8.42 -4.24 8.32
CA ALA A 187 9.46 -5.04 8.93
C ALA A 187 10.12 -5.98 7.90
N ASN A 188 11.32 -6.48 8.18
CA ASN A 188 11.91 -7.59 7.42
C ASN A 188 11.60 -8.93 8.10
N LEU A 189 10.73 -9.74 7.51
CA LEU A 189 10.27 -11.02 8.06
C LEU A 189 11.37 -12.11 8.08
N ASN A 190 12.42 -11.96 7.26
CA ASN A 190 13.60 -12.82 7.32
C ASN A 190 14.51 -12.49 8.51
N ASN A 191 14.45 -11.26 9.06
CA ASN A 191 15.17 -10.92 10.28
C ASN A 191 14.40 -11.41 11.51
N SER A 192 15.05 -12.23 12.34
CA SER A 192 14.38 -12.86 13.49
C SER A 192 13.87 -11.86 14.53
N HIS A 193 14.53 -10.72 14.71
CA HIS A 193 14.11 -9.71 15.67
C HIS A 193 12.88 -8.95 15.15
N ASP A 194 12.92 -8.48 13.91
CA ASP A 194 11.79 -7.81 13.25
C ASP A 194 10.55 -8.73 13.22
N ARG A 195 10.73 -10.01 12.89
CA ARG A 195 9.66 -11.02 12.94
C ARG A 195 9.03 -11.11 14.34
N ARG A 196 9.86 -11.26 15.39
CA ARG A 196 9.36 -11.31 16.78
C ARG A 196 8.60 -10.04 17.17
N LEU A 197 9.07 -8.87 16.75
CA LEU A 197 8.38 -7.62 17.06
C LEU A 197 6.97 -7.60 16.46
N VAL A 198 6.80 -7.98 15.20
CA VAL A 198 5.48 -7.95 14.51
C VAL A 198 4.48 -8.95 15.08
N LEU A 199 4.94 -10.04 15.72
CA LEU A 199 4.06 -11.01 16.37
C LEU A 199 3.37 -10.46 17.63
N ASP A 200 3.92 -9.43 18.29
CA ASP A 200 3.29 -8.76 19.44
C ASP A 200 2.29 -7.67 18.99
N TYR A 201 1.04 -7.74 19.47
CA TYR A 201 0.01 -6.76 19.16
C TYR A 201 0.38 -5.33 19.55
N ARG A 202 1.17 -5.11 20.61
CA ARG A 202 1.58 -3.77 21.04
C ARG A 202 2.44 -3.08 19.98
N ASN A 203 3.31 -3.85 19.34
CA ASN A 203 4.13 -3.37 18.24
C ASN A 203 3.31 -3.15 16.97
N ARG A 204 2.34 -4.02 16.67
CA ARG A 204 1.41 -3.78 15.56
C ARG A 204 0.58 -2.52 15.77
N GLN A 205 0.10 -2.28 16.99
CA GLN A 205 -0.62 -1.06 17.33
C GLN A 205 0.29 0.16 17.19
N LYS A 206 1.52 0.08 17.68
CA LYS A 206 2.53 1.13 17.52
C LYS A 206 2.81 1.46 16.04
N ILE A 207 2.88 0.46 15.17
CA ILE A 207 3.00 0.64 13.71
C ILE A 207 1.75 1.35 13.18
N ALA A 208 0.56 0.91 13.56
CA ALA A 208 -0.70 1.52 13.13
C ALA A 208 -0.82 2.98 13.56
N ASP A 209 -0.46 3.30 14.81
CA ASP A 209 -0.47 4.66 15.35
C ASP A 209 0.52 5.56 14.60
N ALA A 210 1.74 5.07 14.34
CA ALA A 210 2.71 5.77 13.50
C ALA A 210 2.17 6.01 12.08
N MET A 211 1.46 5.04 11.51
CA MET A 211 0.87 5.21 10.18
C MET A 211 -0.23 6.27 10.13
N VAL A 212 -1.10 6.29 11.15
CA VAL A 212 -2.14 7.31 11.29
C VAL A 212 -1.52 8.70 11.49
N ASN A 213 -0.53 8.82 12.38
CA ASN A 213 0.18 10.07 12.62
C ASN A 213 0.91 10.59 11.38
N GLY A 214 1.52 9.71 10.60
CA GLY A 214 2.14 10.04 9.31
C GLY A 214 1.14 10.57 8.29
N LEU A 215 -0.04 9.94 8.20
CA LEU A 215 -1.14 10.43 7.34
C LEU A 215 -1.65 11.79 7.78
N GLU A 216 -1.94 11.98 9.07
CA GLU A 216 -2.43 13.25 9.59
C GLU A 216 -1.43 14.38 9.35
N SER A 217 -0.14 14.13 9.62
CA SER A 217 0.93 15.10 9.37
C SER A 217 1.01 15.48 7.89
N HIS A 218 0.87 14.51 6.98
CA HIS A 218 0.88 14.75 5.53
C HIS A 218 -0.26 15.68 5.10
N PHE A 219 -1.48 15.43 5.60
CA PHE A 219 -2.64 16.26 5.28
C PHE A 219 -2.62 17.64 5.96
N ARG A 220 -2.12 17.75 7.19
CA ARG A 220 -1.94 19.06 7.85
C ARG A 220 -0.94 19.92 7.09
N GLY A 221 0.21 19.37 6.70
CA GLY A 221 1.22 20.07 5.89
C GLY A 221 0.69 20.45 4.50
N SER A 222 -0.11 19.58 3.88
CA SER A 222 -0.75 19.86 2.58
C SER A 222 -1.79 20.97 2.66
N LYS A 223 -2.60 21.03 3.73
CA LYS A 223 -3.55 22.13 3.97
C LYS A 223 -2.85 23.48 4.17
N GLY A 224 -1.71 23.50 4.87
CA GLY A 224 -0.88 24.70 5.03
C GLY A 224 -0.36 25.25 3.69
N LEU A 225 0.00 24.38 2.75
CA LEU A 225 0.44 24.75 1.39
C LEU A 225 -0.70 25.25 0.49
N ILE A 226 -1.94 24.83 0.74
CA ILE A 226 -3.12 25.28 0.00
C ILE A 226 -3.65 26.62 0.54
N ALA A 227 -3.58 26.85 1.86
CA ALA A 227 -3.99 28.12 2.48
C ALA A 227 -3.03 29.30 2.18
N GLN A 228 -1.85 29.02 1.63
CA GLN A 228 -0.86 30.02 1.19
C GLN A 228 -0.91 30.33 -0.32
N ARG A 229 -1.95 29.84 -1.02
CA ARG A 229 -2.22 30.13 -2.44
C ARG A 229 -3.52 30.89 -2.57
#